data_AF-A0A348NYA7-F1
#
_entry.id   AF-A0A348NYA7-F1
#
_cell.length_a   1.000
_cell.length_b   1.000
_cell.length_c   1.000
_cell.angle_alpha   90.00
_cell.angle_beta   90.00
_cell.angle_gamma   90.00
#
_symmetry.space_group_name_H-M   'P 1'
#
loop_
_entity.id
_entity.type
_entity.pdbx_description
1 polymer ?
#
loop_
_entity_poly.entity_id
_entity_poly.type
_entity_poly.pdbx_seq_one_letter_code
_entity_poly.pdbx_strand_id
1 'polypeptide(L)'
;MLTGFLPLILLYPEVHYRFRFFKYSKYYIEEPEIFIDMPYKTTGSRLPVFLIIKDADLFPVLLWSVRLHFTFEDGSVFNKAFLINEKITDKMFYKEFEFIFDDKKGFVSVTSEIQAYINKGFRQIINDNFLGIHSEFEVYLSDNEELFDDHIQGDLHYHSEFTSDQVEFGAPVMATKSCAAALGLGFFALTDHSYDLDDEKGDYLKNDPELKKFTEMKRACEECSDESVRTIPGEEVTVRNGKGRNVHLNIYDDDFFYGSGDSAEKWLSTKSENSIADVVEKLKETSLAIAAHPFNKIPRLEYFLVRRGMWSIEDILNNKITHLQILNGEYDENFFTGLQNWIKLLLNGERIFITAGNDAHGNFNVFRQVKMPMFELTSEIKQIFGKCRTVVFSDSNEKENIISAVKSGNMYITNGPHLLLSVRDGSSQYDIGSCFRIESENPEAELFINSSNYSGTIKAVTLFRGFIGASSDEKIIW
;
A
#
# COMPACT_ATOMS: atom_id res chain seq x y z
N MET A 1 15.02 -29.46 -20.07
CA MET A 1 14.62 -28.05 -20.14
C MET A 1 13.84 -27.72 -18.87
N LEU A 2 14.52 -27.18 -17.88
CA LEU A 2 13.91 -26.67 -16.64
C LEU A 2 13.48 -25.23 -16.91
N THR A 3 12.34 -25.05 -17.59
CA THR A 3 11.66 -23.77 -17.70
C THR A 3 10.70 -23.65 -16.52
N GLY A 4 11.27 -23.43 -15.34
CA GLY A 4 10.54 -22.98 -14.16
C GLY A 4 11.08 -21.60 -13.81
N PHE A 5 10.70 -20.59 -14.59
CA PHE A 5 11.04 -19.21 -14.30
C PHE A 5 10.19 -18.77 -13.10
N LEU A 6 10.88 -18.22 -12.10
CA LEU A 6 10.42 -18.05 -10.73
C LEU A 6 10.19 -16.56 -10.48
N PRO A 7 8.95 -16.11 -10.25
CA PRO A 7 8.73 -14.76 -9.77
C PRO A 7 8.96 -14.72 -8.25
N LEU A 8 9.91 -13.89 -7.83
CA LEU A 8 9.91 -13.26 -6.50
C LEU A 8 9.06 -12.00 -6.71
N ILE A 9 7.83 -11.98 -6.17
CA ILE A 9 6.75 -11.11 -6.68
C ILE A 9 6.84 -9.68 -6.12
N LEU A 10 7.74 -9.38 -5.19
CA LEU A 10 7.71 -8.12 -4.42
C LEU A 10 9.04 -7.36 -4.38
N LEU A 11 9.96 -7.58 -5.34
CA LEU A 11 11.26 -6.90 -5.28
C LEU A 11 11.25 -5.58 -6.06
N TYR A 12 11.44 -4.48 -5.34
CA TYR A 12 11.85 -3.18 -5.87
C TYR A 12 13.13 -3.33 -6.71
N PRO A 13 13.27 -2.59 -7.83
CA PRO A 13 14.44 -2.61 -8.68
C PRO A 13 15.59 -1.82 -8.04
N GLU A 14 16.16 -2.36 -6.97
CA GLU A 14 17.40 -1.81 -6.39
C GLU A 14 18.53 -1.97 -7.40
N VAL A 15 18.87 -0.89 -8.12
CA VAL A 15 19.79 -0.95 -9.26
C VAL A 15 21.24 -1.03 -8.82
N HIS A 16 21.56 -0.77 -7.55
CA HIS A 16 22.91 -0.85 -7.01
C HIS A 16 23.21 -2.21 -6.35
N TYR A 17 22.20 -3.01 -6.05
CA TYR A 17 22.40 -4.32 -5.42
C TYR A 17 22.89 -5.38 -6.41
N ARG A 18 23.86 -6.18 -5.94
CA ARG A 18 24.37 -7.37 -6.63
C ARG A 18 24.63 -8.47 -5.62
N PHE A 19 24.20 -9.69 -5.93
CA PHE A 19 24.49 -10.83 -5.06
C PHE A 19 26.00 -11.03 -4.90
N ARG A 20 26.44 -11.26 -3.65
CA ARG A 20 27.86 -11.43 -3.30
C ARG A 20 28.61 -12.44 -4.18
N PHE A 21 27.94 -13.55 -4.54
CA PHE A 21 28.51 -14.63 -5.35
C PHE A 21 28.09 -14.59 -6.82
N PHE A 22 27.22 -13.66 -7.20
CA PHE A 22 26.76 -13.44 -8.57
C PHE A 22 26.73 -11.94 -8.86
N LYS A 23 27.88 -11.41 -9.29
CA LYS A 23 28.09 -9.97 -9.52
C LYS A 23 27.52 -9.45 -10.84
N TYR A 24 26.84 -10.30 -11.61
CA TYR A 24 26.25 -9.90 -12.88
C TYR A 24 24.82 -9.43 -12.64
N SER A 25 24.51 -8.21 -13.08
CA SER A 25 23.15 -7.69 -13.17
C SER A 25 23.01 -6.93 -14.48
N LYS A 26 21.93 -7.21 -15.24
CA LYS A 26 21.64 -6.53 -16.51
C LYS A 26 21.13 -5.10 -16.36
N TYR A 27 20.58 -4.78 -15.19
CA TYR A 27 20.01 -3.47 -14.90
C TYR A 27 20.85 -2.67 -13.90
N TYR A 28 22.04 -3.16 -13.52
CA TYR A 28 22.95 -2.42 -12.66
C TYR A 28 23.53 -1.21 -13.38
N ILE A 29 23.47 -0.05 -12.71
CA ILE A 29 24.04 1.21 -13.16
C ILE A 29 24.89 1.85 -12.05
N GLU A 30 25.85 2.70 -12.43
CA GLU A 30 26.67 3.50 -11.51
C GLU A 30 26.22 4.97 -11.56
N GLU A 31 24.91 5.18 -11.42
CA GLU A 31 24.21 6.45 -11.49
C GLU A 31 23.09 6.42 -10.44
N PRO A 32 22.73 7.56 -9.81
CA PRO A 32 21.60 7.55 -8.86
C PRO A 32 20.32 7.14 -9.59
N GLU A 33 19.37 6.53 -8.87
CA GLU A 33 18.05 6.24 -9.42
C GLU A 33 17.31 7.58 -9.53
N ILE A 34 16.90 7.94 -10.75
CA ILE A 34 16.21 9.20 -11.04
C ILE A 34 14.92 8.85 -11.76
N PHE A 35 13.78 9.20 -11.15
CA PHE A 35 12.49 8.93 -11.74
C PHE A 35 11.44 9.98 -11.36
N ILE A 36 10.38 10.07 -12.16
CA ILE A 36 9.15 10.74 -11.76
C ILE A 36 8.08 9.73 -11.36
N ASP A 37 7.15 10.16 -10.51
CA ASP A 37 5.89 9.48 -10.27
C ASP A 37 4.79 10.49 -9.90
N MET A 38 3.54 10.05 -9.85
CA MET A 38 2.35 10.89 -9.63
C MET A 38 1.15 10.00 -9.25
N PRO A 39 0.06 10.52 -8.68
CA PRO A 39 -1.12 9.67 -8.43
C PRO A 39 -1.73 9.15 -9.75
N TYR A 40 -2.39 7.99 -9.70
CA TYR A 40 -3.14 7.44 -10.84
C TYR A 40 -4.46 8.18 -11.15
N LYS A 41 -4.97 8.96 -10.18
CA LYS A 41 -6.13 9.83 -10.36
C LYS A 41 -6.06 11.02 -9.42
N THR A 42 -6.90 12.02 -9.63
CA THR A 42 -7.14 13.10 -8.68
C THR A 42 -8.62 13.21 -8.33
N THR A 43 -8.96 13.67 -7.13
CA THR A 43 -10.35 14.04 -6.77
C THR A 43 -10.68 15.48 -7.14
N GLY A 44 -9.70 16.30 -7.50
CA GLY A 44 -9.92 17.66 -7.99
C GLY A 44 -8.91 18.07 -9.06
N SER A 45 -8.77 19.38 -9.28
CA SER A 45 -7.90 19.93 -10.33
C SER A 45 -6.41 19.88 -10.00
N ARG A 46 -6.02 19.56 -8.75
CA ARG A 46 -4.64 19.52 -8.29
C ARG A 46 -3.97 18.18 -8.62
N LEU A 47 -2.93 18.23 -9.43
CA LEU A 47 -2.06 17.10 -9.76
C LEU A 47 -0.63 17.36 -9.27
N PRO A 48 -0.16 16.68 -8.21
CA PRO A 48 1.25 16.67 -7.86
C PRO A 48 2.04 15.71 -8.76
N VAL A 49 3.21 16.14 -9.20
CA VAL A 49 4.21 15.31 -9.89
C VAL A 49 5.48 15.32 -9.07
N PHE A 50 5.99 14.14 -8.71
CA PHE A 50 7.17 13.98 -7.88
C PHE A 50 8.36 13.64 -8.76
N LEU A 51 9.47 14.34 -8.59
CA LEU A 51 10.79 13.86 -8.98
C LEU A 51 11.44 13.25 -7.74
N ILE A 52 11.88 12.00 -7.86
CA ILE A 52 12.60 11.29 -6.81
C ILE A 52 14.01 10.96 -7.33
N ILE A 53 15.00 11.22 -6.49
CA ILE A 53 16.41 10.91 -6.75
C ILE A 53 16.94 10.14 -5.54
N LYS A 54 17.30 8.87 -5.76
CA LYS A 54 17.82 7.99 -4.72
C LYS A 54 19.30 7.65 -4.96
N ASP A 55 20.03 7.49 -3.86
CA ASP A 55 21.46 7.20 -3.79
C ASP A 55 22.39 8.25 -4.42
N ALA A 56 21.98 9.53 -4.36
CA ALA A 56 22.85 10.64 -4.81
C ALA A 56 23.99 10.95 -3.83
N ASP A 57 23.96 10.41 -2.62
CA ASP A 57 25.09 10.37 -1.70
C ASP A 57 26.23 9.48 -2.23
N LEU A 58 25.89 8.38 -2.91
CA LEU A 58 26.83 7.50 -3.59
C LEU A 58 27.21 8.02 -4.98
N PHE A 59 26.23 8.52 -5.74
CA PHE A 59 26.40 9.00 -7.10
C PHE A 59 25.88 10.44 -7.26
N PRO A 60 26.63 11.47 -6.82
CA PRO A 60 26.18 12.86 -6.85
C PRO A 60 25.74 13.32 -8.24
N VAL A 61 24.63 14.06 -8.26
CA VAL A 61 24.03 14.59 -9.49
C VAL A 61 23.90 16.10 -9.43
N LEU A 62 24.21 16.78 -10.54
CA LEU A 62 23.80 18.15 -10.76
C LEU A 62 22.53 18.14 -11.61
N LEU A 63 21.38 18.34 -10.97
CA LEU A 63 20.08 18.42 -11.61
C LEU A 63 19.95 19.77 -12.31
N TRP A 64 19.92 19.75 -13.64
CA TRP A 64 19.91 20.98 -14.45
C TRP A 64 18.48 21.47 -14.66
N SER A 65 17.62 20.64 -15.25
CA SER A 65 16.24 21.00 -15.54
C SER A 65 15.31 19.80 -15.58
N VAL A 66 14.03 20.07 -15.37
CA VAL A 66 12.94 19.10 -15.57
C VAL A 66 11.91 19.76 -16.47
N ARG A 67 11.50 19.08 -17.52
CA ARG A 67 10.36 19.48 -18.36
C ARG A 67 9.27 18.44 -18.24
N LEU A 68 8.05 18.88 -18.03
CA LEU A 68 6.86 18.04 -17.95
C LEU A 68 5.93 18.36 -19.12
N HIS A 69 5.44 17.31 -19.76
CA HIS A 69 4.57 17.30 -20.93
C HIS A 69 3.27 16.59 -20.57
N PHE A 70 2.15 17.26 -20.79
CA PHE A 70 0.81 16.76 -20.50
C PHE A 70 0.02 16.75 -21.81
N THR A 71 -0.56 15.60 -22.15
CA THR A 71 -1.45 15.44 -23.31
C THR A 71 -2.82 15.03 -22.80
N PHE A 72 -3.82 15.88 -23.01
CA PHE A 72 -5.19 15.66 -22.56
C PHE A 72 -6.00 14.91 -23.61
N GLU A 73 -7.10 14.26 -23.21
CA GLU A 73 -8.03 13.55 -24.10
C GLU A 73 -8.57 14.41 -25.26
N ASP A 74 -8.77 15.71 -25.04
CA ASP A 74 -9.23 16.65 -26.09
C ASP A 74 -8.14 16.97 -27.14
N GLY A 75 -6.95 16.38 -27.00
CA GLY A 75 -5.78 16.58 -27.85
C GLY A 75 -4.99 17.85 -27.53
N SER A 76 -5.42 18.65 -26.55
CA SER A 76 -4.64 19.79 -26.09
C SER A 76 -3.39 19.33 -25.33
N VAL A 77 -2.37 20.19 -25.35
CA VAL A 77 -1.07 19.89 -24.75
C VAL A 77 -0.67 21.04 -23.84
N PHE A 78 -0.17 20.70 -22.65
CA PHE A 78 0.45 21.65 -21.71
C PHE A 78 1.88 21.22 -21.43
N ASN A 79 2.81 22.18 -21.43
CA ASN A 79 4.23 21.90 -21.20
C ASN A 79 4.79 22.92 -20.20
N LYS A 80 5.57 22.46 -19.23
CA LYS A 80 6.25 23.33 -18.27
C LYS A 80 7.67 22.89 -18.04
N ALA A 81 8.61 23.82 -18.08
CA ALA A 81 10.02 23.57 -17.81
C ALA A 81 10.44 24.29 -16.52
N PHE A 82 11.21 23.60 -15.70
CA PHE A 82 11.77 24.07 -14.45
C PHE A 82 13.29 24.04 -14.56
N LEU A 83 13.93 25.21 -14.44
CA LEU A 83 15.38 25.29 -14.28
C LEU A 83 15.68 25.15 -12.78
N ILE A 84 16.47 24.13 -12.43
CA ILE A 84 16.74 23.77 -11.04
C ILE A 84 18.18 24.13 -10.69
N ASN A 85 19.14 23.66 -11.49
CA ASN A 85 20.57 23.89 -11.32
C ASN A 85 21.05 23.66 -9.87
N GLU A 86 20.73 22.49 -9.33
CA GLU A 86 20.97 22.12 -7.94
C GLU A 86 21.85 20.87 -7.87
N LYS A 87 22.84 20.89 -6.97
CA LYS A 87 23.67 19.71 -6.71
C LYS A 87 23.01 18.90 -5.60
N ILE A 88 22.64 17.67 -5.92
CA ILE A 88 22.01 16.73 -4.99
C ILE A 88 23.05 15.73 -4.52
N THR A 89 23.09 15.52 -3.20
CA THR A 89 24.02 14.59 -2.54
C THR A 89 23.35 13.78 -1.43
N ASP A 90 22.02 13.84 -1.35
CA ASP A 90 21.25 13.15 -0.33
C ASP A 90 20.95 11.70 -0.77
N LYS A 91 20.84 10.79 0.19
CA LYS A 91 20.45 9.39 -0.09
C LYS A 91 19.04 9.31 -0.70
N MET A 92 18.13 10.16 -0.24
CA MET A 92 16.78 10.26 -0.76
C MET A 92 16.44 11.75 -0.90
N PHE A 93 16.33 12.21 -2.14
CA PHE A 93 15.88 13.55 -2.49
C PHE A 93 14.55 13.46 -3.23
N TYR A 94 13.64 14.37 -2.94
CA TYR A 94 12.44 14.53 -3.74
C TYR A 94 12.10 16.00 -3.98
N LYS A 95 11.38 16.25 -5.07
CA LYS A 95 10.82 17.55 -5.41
C LYS A 95 9.43 17.39 -5.98
N GLU A 96 8.48 18.10 -5.39
CA GLU A 96 7.10 18.16 -5.86
C GLU A 96 6.91 19.32 -6.85
N PHE A 97 6.26 19.03 -7.97
CA PHE A 97 5.76 20.00 -8.94
C PHE A 97 4.24 19.95 -8.93
N GLU A 98 3.62 21.02 -8.45
CA GLU A 98 2.17 21.11 -8.40
C GLU A 98 1.60 21.75 -9.67
N PHE A 99 0.53 21.15 -10.18
CA PHE A 99 -0.25 21.63 -11.31
C PHE A 99 -1.72 21.73 -10.92
N ILE A 100 -2.39 22.76 -11.42
CA ILE A 100 -3.82 22.99 -11.24
C ILE A 100 -4.45 23.09 -12.63
N PHE A 101 -5.40 22.21 -12.92
CA PHE A 101 -6.10 22.14 -14.20
C PHE A 101 -7.62 22.27 -14.02
N ASP A 102 -8.11 23.46 -13.66
CA ASP A 102 -9.53 23.69 -13.33
C ASP A 102 -10.50 23.45 -14.51
N ASP A 103 -10.01 23.53 -15.74
CA ASP A 103 -10.80 23.37 -16.97
C ASP A 103 -10.56 22.02 -17.69
N LYS A 104 -9.76 21.11 -17.11
CA LYS A 104 -9.43 19.80 -17.69
C LYS A 104 -9.94 18.65 -16.85
N LYS A 105 -10.40 17.61 -17.53
CA LYS A 105 -11.01 16.40 -16.96
C LYS A 105 -10.69 15.21 -17.85
N GLY A 106 -10.83 14.01 -17.31
CA GLY A 106 -10.55 12.76 -18.04
C GLY A 106 -9.08 12.38 -17.96
N PHE A 107 -8.66 11.45 -18.81
CA PHE A 107 -7.29 10.97 -18.82
C PHE A 107 -6.31 12.02 -19.35
N VAL A 108 -5.16 12.09 -18.70
CA VAL A 108 -3.99 12.85 -19.15
C VAL A 108 -2.79 11.94 -19.18
N SER A 109 -2.12 11.89 -20.34
CA SER A 109 -0.83 11.23 -20.46
C SER A 109 0.28 12.20 -20.05
N VAL A 110 1.19 11.75 -19.20
CA VAL A 110 2.28 12.58 -18.66
C VAL A 110 3.63 12.01 -19.08
N THR A 111 4.55 12.87 -19.51
CA THR A 111 5.94 12.51 -19.80
C THR A 111 6.88 13.59 -19.30
N SER A 112 8.08 13.20 -18.85
CA SER A 112 9.12 14.12 -18.43
C SER A 112 10.37 14.03 -19.31
N GLU A 113 11.08 15.15 -19.41
CA GLU A 113 12.48 15.20 -19.84
C GLU A 113 13.30 15.78 -18.67
N ILE A 114 14.16 14.97 -18.09
CA ILE A 114 15.06 15.36 -16.99
C ILE A 114 16.46 15.51 -17.55
N GLN A 115 17.07 16.67 -17.33
CA GLN A 115 18.44 16.95 -17.72
C GLN A 115 19.30 17.02 -16.48
N ALA A 116 20.35 16.21 -16.45
CA ALA A 116 21.23 16.09 -15.30
C ALA A 116 22.69 15.87 -15.73
N TYR A 117 23.63 16.25 -14.86
CA TYR A 117 25.02 15.85 -15.00
C TYR A 117 25.37 14.82 -13.94
N ILE A 118 25.74 13.62 -14.38
CA ILE A 118 26.10 12.47 -13.54
C ILE A 118 27.51 12.04 -13.94
N ASN A 119 28.41 11.86 -12.98
CA ASN A 119 29.81 11.51 -13.24
C ASN A 119 30.50 12.43 -14.27
N LYS A 120 30.16 13.73 -14.26
CA LYS A 120 30.61 14.77 -15.22
C LYS A 120 30.11 14.62 -16.66
N GLY A 121 29.25 13.64 -16.95
CA GLY A 121 28.58 13.48 -18.23
C GLY A 121 27.17 14.07 -18.20
N PHE A 122 26.75 14.73 -19.28
CA PHE A 122 25.35 15.12 -19.46
C PHE A 122 24.48 13.89 -19.72
N ARG A 123 23.28 13.88 -19.14
CA ARG A 123 22.24 12.85 -19.31
C ARG A 123 20.91 13.53 -19.59
N GLN A 124 20.18 12.96 -20.54
CA GLN A 124 18.79 13.24 -20.78
C GLN A 124 18.02 11.96 -20.44
N ILE A 125 17.14 12.06 -19.45
CA ILE A 125 16.38 10.95 -18.88
C ILE A 125 14.91 11.22 -19.19
N ILE A 126 14.19 10.20 -19.66
CA ILE A 126 12.76 10.30 -19.98
C ILE A 126 12.02 9.44 -18.96
N ASN A 127 11.24 10.08 -18.09
CA ASN A 127 10.48 9.46 -16.99
C ASN A 127 11.33 8.82 -15.91
N ASP A 128 12.27 7.95 -16.27
CA ASP A 128 13.22 7.32 -15.36
C ASP A 128 14.47 6.81 -16.09
N ASN A 129 15.51 6.48 -15.32
CA ASN A 129 16.78 5.92 -15.83
C ASN A 129 16.92 4.41 -15.62
N PHE A 130 15.82 3.68 -15.39
CA PHE A 130 15.87 2.22 -15.23
C PHE A 130 16.12 1.53 -16.57
N LEU A 131 17.09 0.61 -16.61
CA LEU A 131 17.46 -0.09 -17.84
C LEU A 131 16.43 -1.16 -18.20
N GLY A 132 15.93 -1.09 -19.44
CA GLY A 132 15.10 -2.15 -20.03
C GLY A 132 13.61 -2.03 -19.77
N ILE A 133 13.17 -0.99 -19.07
CA ILE A 133 11.76 -0.63 -18.92
C ILE A 133 11.52 0.79 -19.43
N HIS A 134 10.26 1.06 -19.76
CA HIS A 134 9.79 2.40 -20.06
C HIS A 134 8.50 2.62 -19.26
N SER A 135 8.54 3.57 -18.34
CA SER A 135 7.35 3.93 -17.58
C SER A 135 6.51 4.90 -18.39
N GLU A 136 5.23 4.59 -18.52
CA GLU A 136 4.21 5.46 -19.09
C GLU A 136 3.24 5.85 -17.98
N PHE A 137 2.83 7.12 -17.96
CA PHE A 137 1.95 7.63 -16.93
C PHE A 137 0.63 8.09 -17.53
N GLU A 138 -0.45 7.58 -16.96
CA GLU A 138 -1.80 8.00 -17.26
C GLU A 138 -2.49 8.37 -15.94
N VAL A 139 -3.04 9.58 -15.88
CA VAL A 139 -3.73 10.09 -14.70
C VAL A 139 -5.15 10.44 -15.06
N TYR A 140 -6.12 10.03 -14.25
CA TYR A 140 -7.50 10.49 -14.41
C TYR A 140 -7.76 11.76 -13.60
N LEU A 141 -8.01 12.88 -14.27
CA LEU A 141 -8.41 14.15 -13.63
C LEU A 141 -9.94 14.14 -13.40
N SER A 142 -10.36 14.08 -12.13
CA SER A 142 -11.78 14.05 -11.75
C SER A 142 -12.26 15.38 -11.17
N ASP A 143 -13.59 15.58 -11.21
CA ASP A 143 -14.27 16.71 -10.56
C ASP A 143 -14.67 16.48 -9.11
N ASN A 144 -14.68 15.20 -8.68
CA ASN A 144 -14.79 14.69 -7.32
C ASN A 144 -15.32 13.24 -7.37
N GLU A 145 -14.82 12.39 -6.48
CA GLU A 145 -15.50 11.15 -6.10
C GLU A 145 -16.14 11.44 -4.74
N GLU A 146 -17.42 11.81 -4.75
CA GLU A 146 -18.10 12.22 -3.52
C GLU A 146 -18.25 11.02 -2.57
N LEU A 147 -17.65 11.14 -1.40
CA LEU A 147 -17.92 10.24 -0.28
C LEU A 147 -19.25 10.64 0.37
N PHE A 148 -19.87 9.68 1.06
CA PHE A 148 -20.98 9.99 1.96
C PHE A 148 -20.45 10.77 3.18
N ASP A 149 -21.31 11.56 3.82
CA ASP A 149 -20.96 12.25 5.06
C ASP A 149 -20.44 11.25 6.11
N ASP A 150 -19.50 11.68 6.95
CA ASP A 150 -18.85 10.85 7.98
C ASP A 150 -18.14 9.59 7.44
N HIS A 151 -17.80 9.56 6.15
CA HIS A 151 -16.98 8.50 5.57
C HIS A 151 -15.59 9.01 5.24
N ILE A 152 -14.58 8.29 5.72
CA ILE A 152 -13.18 8.62 5.51
C ILE A 152 -12.51 7.41 4.88
N GLN A 153 -11.92 7.59 3.70
CA GLN A 153 -11.21 6.52 3.02
C GLN A 153 -9.70 6.61 3.25
N GLY A 154 -9.04 5.47 3.28
CA GLY A 154 -7.59 5.41 3.42
C GLY A 154 -6.97 4.10 3.00
N ASP A 155 -5.64 4.06 3.07
CA ASP A 155 -4.81 2.90 2.76
C ASP A 155 -4.15 2.39 4.04
N LEU A 156 -4.46 1.16 4.44
CA LEU A 156 -3.94 0.57 5.68
C LEU A 156 -2.64 -0.20 5.50
N HIS A 157 -2.08 -0.31 4.29
CA HIS A 157 -0.85 -1.07 4.05
C HIS A 157 0.02 -0.39 3.00
N TYR A 158 1.08 0.27 3.45
CA TYR A 158 2.01 1.04 2.61
C TYR A 158 3.43 1.05 3.18
N HIS A 159 4.42 0.93 2.29
CA HIS A 159 5.85 0.95 2.61
C HIS A 159 6.48 2.26 2.12
N SER A 160 7.16 2.95 3.04
CA SER A 160 7.76 4.26 2.84
C SER A 160 9.28 4.18 2.72
N GLU A 161 9.95 5.33 2.70
CA GLU A 161 11.42 5.43 2.71
C GLU A 161 12.10 4.75 3.93
N PHE A 162 11.31 4.34 4.94
CA PHE A 162 11.81 3.57 6.07
C PHE A 162 12.00 2.07 5.75
N THR A 163 11.27 1.53 4.78
CA THR A 163 11.61 0.26 4.10
C THR A 163 12.81 0.53 3.19
N SER A 164 13.96 -0.08 3.48
CA SER A 164 15.21 0.18 2.76
C SER A 164 16.20 -0.97 2.99
N ASP A 165 15.98 -2.08 2.29
CA ASP A 165 16.82 -3.28 2.37
C ASP A 165 17.57 -3.58 1.05
N GLN A 166 17.89 -4.85 0.73
CA GLN A 166 18.60 -5.20 -0.51
C GLN A 166 17.71 -5.20 -1.76
N VAL A 167 16.39 -5.23 -1.57
CA VAL A 167 15.40 -5.58 -2.58
C VAL A 167 14.10 -4.80 -2.47
N GLU A 168 13.86 -4.05 -1.39
CA GLU A 168 12.65 -3.29 -1.15
C GLU A 168 12.96 -1.88 -0.64
N PHE A 169 12.30 -0.89 -1.25
CA PHE A 169 12.46 0.54 -0.95
C PHE A 169 11.14 1.27 -1.19
N GLY A 170 10.72 2.13 -0.26
CA GLY A 170 9.54 2.96 -0.44
C GLY A 170 9.83 4.44 -0.75
N ALA A 171 8.76 5.19 -1.04
CA ALA A 171 8.84 6.62 -1.36
C ALA A 171 8.82 7.50 -0.09
N PRO A 172 9.30 8.77 -0.19
CA PRO A 172 9.28 9.70 0.94
C PRO A 172 7.89 9.96 1.50
N VAL A 173 7.75 9.97 2.83
CA VAL A 173 6.44 10.09 3.51
C VAL A 173 5.69 11.35 3.10
N MET A 174 6.40 12.46 2.93
CA MET A 174 5.82 13.74 2.50
C MET A 174 5.28 13.70 1.06
N ALA A 175 5.94 12.98 0.15
CA ALA A 175 5.42 12.78 -1.22
C ALA A 175 4.15 11.92 -1.18
N THR A 176 4.14 10.88 -0.36
CA THR A 176 2.98 10.01 -0.13
C THR A 176 1.80 10.78 0.44
N LYS A 177 2.02 11.70 1.38
CA LYS A 177 0.97 12.60 1.90
C LYS A 177 0.35 13.45 0.78
N SER A 178 1.17 14.10 -0.04
CA SER A 178 0.68 14.89 -1.18
C SER A 178 -0.08 14.02 -2.18
N CYS A 179 0.37 12.79 -2.42
CA CYS A 179 -0.33 11.81 -3.25
C CYS A 179 -1.68 11.40 -2.63
N ALA A 180 -1.72 11.12 -1.34
CA ALA A 180 -2.92 10.76 -0.59
C ALA A 180 -3.97 11.87 -0.67
N ALA A 181 -3.56 13.13 -0.48
CA ALA A 181 -4.43 14.29 -0.60
C ALA A 181 -5.01 14.42 -2.02
N ALA A 182 -4.18 14.23 -3.06
CA ALA A 182 -4.64 14.28 -4.44
C ALA A 182 -5.62 13.14 -4.78
N LEU A 183 -5.42 11.95 -4.20
CA LEU A 183 -6.32 10.80 -4.32
C LEU A 183 -7.61 10.93 -3.49
N GLY A 184 -7.72 11.95 -2.64
CA GLY A 184 -8.82 12.14 -1.71
C GLY A 184 -8.83 11.16 -0.54
N LEU A 185 -7.69 10.60 -0.17
CA LEU A 185 -7.57 9.79 1.04
C LEU A 185 -7.52 10.70 2.27
N GLY A 186 -8.32 10.40 3.28
CA GLY A 186 -8.27 11.10 4.57
C GLY A 186 -7.25 10.51 5.54
N PHE A 187 -6.76 9.30 5.27
CA PHE A 187 -5.65 8.72 6.02
C PHE A 187 -4.86 7.69 5.21
N PHE A 188 -3.65 7.36 5.70
CA PHE A 188 -2.90 6.17 5.31
C PHE A 188 -2.02 5.71 6.47
N ALA A 189 -1.63 4.44 6.48
CA ALA A 189 -0.75 3.88 7.49
C ALA A 189 0.63 3.55 6.92
N LEU A 190 1.69 3.88 7.66
CA LEU A 190 3.03 3.36 7.38
C LEU A 190 3.15 2.00 8.05
N THR A 191 3.36 0.96 7.24
CA THR A 191 3.54 -0.43 7.71
C THR A 191 4.84 -1.00 7.14
N ASP A 192 5.90 -0.19 7.19
CA ASP A 192 7.25 -0.64 6.86
C ASP A 192 7.62 -1.91 7.64
N HIS A 193 8.46 -2.78 7.06
CA HIS A 193 8.80 -4.03 7.71
C HIS A 193 9.56 -3.80 9.01
N SER A 194 9.25 -4.57 10.05
CA SER A 194 9.91 -4.40 11.34
C SER A 194 11.44 -4.56 11.27
N TYR A 195 11.93 -5.45 10.40
CA TYR A 195 13.37 -5.65 10.24
C TYR A 195 14.06 -4.45 9.55
N ASP A 196 13.37 -3.71 8.68
CA ASP A 196 13.91 -2.46 8.14
C ASP A 196 13.97 -1.36 9.21
N LEU A 197 12.98 -1.36 10.12
CA LEU A 197 12.81 -0.37 11.18
C LEU A 197 13.77 -0.57 12.36
N ASP A 198 14.35 -1.76 12.51
CA ASP A 198 15.36 -2.05 13.53
C ASP A 198 16.80 -1.89 13.05
N ASP A 199 17.03 -1.44 11.82
CA ASP A 199 18.37 -1.27 11.24
C ASP A 199 19.05 0.08 11.56
N GLU A 200 20.38 0.09 11.52
CA GLU A 200 21.17 1.31 11.50
C GLU A 200 20.94 2.12 10.21
N LYS A 201 21.03 3.44 10.34
CA LYS A 201 20.95 4.33 9.19
C LYS A 201 22.09 4.08 8.22
N GLY A 202 21.73 3.65 7.01
CA GLY A 202 22.67 3.43 5.92
C GLY A 202 23.34 2.06 5.92
N ASP A 203 23.01 1.17 6.86
CA ASP A 203 23.47 -0.22 6.87
C ASP A 203 22.33 -1.16 7.29
N TYR A 204 21.63 -1.69 6.28
CA TYR A 204 20.51 -2.62 6.44
C TYR A 204 20.92 -4.04 6.89
N LEU A 205 22.21 -4.27 7.19
CA LEU A 205 22.70 -5.57 7.70
C LEU A 205 23.04 -5.50 9.18
N LYS A 206 22.83 -4.35 9.81
CA LYS A 206 23.24 -4.07 11.16
C LYS A 206 22.09 -3.44 11.93
N ASN A 207 21.49 -4.24 12.81
CA ASN A 207 20.41 -3.79 13.69
C ASN A 207 20.91 -2.68 14.65
N ASP A 208 20.13 -1.60 14.78
CA ASP A 208 20.24 -0.51 15.75
C ASP A 208 19.46 -0.83 17.03
N PRO A 209 20.12 -1.12 18.16
CA PRO A 209 19.44 -1.39 19.42
C PRO A 209 18.67 -0.19 19.98
N GLU A 210 18.92 1.03 19.48
CA GLU A 210 18.18 2.24 19.87
C GLU A 210 16.93 2.49 19.01
N LEU A 211 16.67 1.66 17.98
CA LEU A 211 15.48 1.72 17.12
C LEU A 211 15.21 3.14 16.57
N LYS A 212 16.27 3.81 16.08
CA LYS A 212 16.16 5.20 15.61
C LYS A 212 15.23 5.32 14.42
N LYS A 213 15.30 4.40 13.45
CA LYS A 213 14.42 4.39 12.28
C LYS A 213 12.94 4.28 12.69
N PHE A 214 12.59 3.32 13.56
CA PHE A 214 11.23 3.22 14.10
C PHE A 214 10.76 4.52 14.78
N THR A 215 11.60 5.10 15.63
CA THR A 215 11.27 6.35 16.33
C THR A 215 11.08 7.52 15.36
N GLU A 216 11.87 7.59 14.30
CA GLU A 216 11.77 8.60 13.26
C GLU A 216 10.55 8.39 12.36
N MET A 217 10.20 7.15 12.03
CA MET A 217 8.96 6.83 11.30
C MET A 217 7.73 7.31 12.07
N LYS A 218 7.67 7.06 13.39
CA LYS A 218 6.57 7.57 14.23
C LYS A 218 6.53 9.10 14.23
N ARG A 219 7.68 9.76 14.34
CA ARG A 219 7.77 11.23 14.26
C ARG A 219 7.33 11.74 12.89
N ALA A 220 7.75 11.09 11.80
CA ALA A 220 7.35 11.45 10.45
C ALA A 220 5.83 11.34 10.27
N CYS A 221 5.18 10.31 10.85
CA CYS A 221 3.72 10.21 10.86
C CYS A 221 3.07 11.43 11.55
N GLU A 222 3.59 11.84 12.71
CA GLU A 222 3.07 13.01 13.44
C GLU A 222 3.28 14.31 12.63
N GLU A 223 4.48 14.53 12.09
CA GLU A 223 4.84 15.73 11.33
C GLU A 223 4.13 15.83 9.98
N CYS A 224 3.86 14.69 9.33
CA CYS A 224 3.15 14.64 8.05
C CYS A 224 1.64 14.74 8.22
N SER A 225 1.09 14.50 9.41
CA SER A 225 -0.36 14.53 9.62
C SER A 225 -0.91 15.95 9.69
N ASP A 226 -2.08 16.18 9.10
CA ASP A 226 -2.86 17.41 9.28
C ASP A 226 -4.37 17.14 9.16
N GLU A 227 -5.17 18.21 9.12
CA GLU A 227 -6.64 18.13 8.99
C GLU A 227 -7.11 17.48 7.68
N SER A 228 -6.27 17.45 6.64
CA SER A 228 -6.63 16.85 5.34
C SER A 228 -6.29 15.37 5.27
N VAL A 229 -5.11 14.98 5.76
CA VAL A 229 -4.61 13.61 5.69
C VAL A 229 -3.93 13.23 7.01
N ARG A 230 -4.40 12.15 7.62
CA ARG A 230 -3.77 11.55 8.80
C ARG A 230 -2.80 10.43 8.41
N THR A 231 -1.59 10.47 8.92
CA THR A 231 -0.63 9.37 8.77
C THR A 231 -0.61 8.54 10.06
N ILE A 232 -0.87 7.24 9.94
CA ILE A 232 -0.97 6.32 11.09
C ILE A 232 0.35 5.54 11.21
N PRO A 233 1.04 5.61 12.36
CA PRO A 233 2.23 4.81 12.58
C PRO A 233 1.86 3.34 12.77
N GLY A 234 2.61 2.46 12.10
CA GLY A 234 2.48 1.01 12.24
C GLY A 234 3.77 0.31 11.81
N GLU A 235 3.70 -1.01 11.70
CA GLU A 235 4.76 -1.85 11.17
C GLU A 235 4.16 -3.16 10.62
N GLU A 236 4.77 -3.71 9.59
CA GLU A 236 4.49 -5.09 9.15
C GLU A 236 5.49 -6.04 9.79
N VAL A 237 5.01 -6.80 10.78
CA VAL A 237 5.85 -7.74 11.53
C VAL A 237 5.81 -9.10 10.88
N THR A 238 6.97 -9.64 10.52
CA THR A 238 7.09 -11.06 10.22
C THR A 238 6.97 -11.87 11.50
N VAL A 239 5.94 -12.70 11.61
CA VAL A 239 5.65 -13.55 12.76
C VAL A 239 5.52 -15.01 12.35
N ARG A 240 5.69 -15.93 13.31
CA ARG A 240 5.47 -17.36 13.08
C ARG A 240 4.01 -17.74 13.25
N ASN A 241 3.46 -18.45 12.27
CA ASN A 241 2.18 -19.14 12.38
C ASN A 241 2.25 -20.45 13.19
N GLY A 242 1.12 -21.13 13.38
CA GLY A 242 1.02 -22.40 14.12
C GLY A 242 1.83 -23.55 13.55
N LYS A 243 2.32 -23.45 12.30
CA LYS A 243 3.25 -24.40 11.66
C LYS A 243 4.72 -23.95 11.78
N GLY A 244 5.01 -22.88 12.51
CA GLY A 244 6.35 -22.31 12.67
C GLY A 244 6.89 -21.70 11.36
N ARG A 245 6.00 -21.22 10.50
CA ARG A 245 6.31 -20.59 9.21
C ARG A 245 6.05 -19.08 9.29
N ASN A 246 6.81 -18.30 8.55
CA ASN A 246 6.74 -16.85 8.58
C ASN A 246 5.51 -16.36 7.82
N VAL A 247 4.68 -15.56 8.46
CA VAL A 247 3.53 -14.82 7.91
C VAL A 247 3.66 -13.37 8.35
N HIS A 248 2.97 -12.45 7.68
CA HIS A 248 3.01 -11.04 8.06
C HIS A 248 1.77 -10.61 8.84
N LEU A 249 1.99 -9.74 9.82
CA LEU A 249 0.98 -9.18 10.71
C LEU A 249 1.21 -7.66 10.79
N ASN A 250 0.26 -6.88 10.29
CA ASN A 250 0.31 -5.43 10.41
C ASN A 250 -0.13 -5.02 11.80
N ILE A 251 0.68 -4.19 12.46
CA ILE A 251 0.41 -3.64 13.79
C ILE A 251 0.35 -2.12 13.67
N TYR A 252 -0.66 -1.52 14.31
CA TYR A 252 -0.88 -0.08 14.27
C TYR A 252 -0.86 0.51 15.68
N ASP A 253 -0.16 1.64 15.81
CA ASP A 253 -0.08 2.46 17.02
C ASP A 253 0.38 1.70 18.28
N ASP A 254 1.45 0.90 18.17
CA ASP A 254 2.05 0.16 19.29
C ASP A 254 3.55 0.50 19.48
N ASP A 255 4.17 -0.19 20.44
CA ASP A 255 5.63 -0.32 20.56
C ASP A 255 6.16 -1.30 19.51
N PHE A 256 7.47 -1.23 19.28
CA PHE A 256 8.14 -2.02 18.25
C PHE A 256 8.17 -3.53 18.56
N PHE A 257 7.91 -4.35 17.55
CA PHE A 257 8.00 -5.81 17.60
C PHE A 257 9.06 -6.34 16.62
N TYR A 258 10.03 -7.11 17.14
CA TYR A 258 11.01 -7.80 16.29
C TYR A 258 10.36 -8.85 15.38
N GLY A 259 10.81 -8.90 14.12
CA GLY A 259 10.35 -9.88 13.14
C GLY A 259 11.30 -10.01 11.95
N SER A 260 12.49 -10.59 12.15
CA SER A 260 13.53 -10.71 11.10
C SER A 260 13.42 -11.97 10.23
N GLY A 261 12.33 -12.72 10.36
CA GLY A 261 12.25 -14.10 9.88
C GLY A 261 12.45 -14.27 8.37
N ASP A 262 12.03 -13.29 7.57
CA ASP A 262 12.17 -13.28 6.12
C ASP A 262 12.97 -12.11 5.55
N SER A 263 13.70 -11.35 6.39
CA SER A 263 14.51 -10.20 5.96
C SER A 263 15.71 -10.55 5.07
N ALA A 264 16.11 -11.82 5.04
CA ALA A 264 17.29 -12.32 4.33
C ALA A 264 18.65 -11.68 4.72
N GLU A 265 18.69 -10.82 5.75
CA GLU A 265 19.94 -10.23 6.28
C GLU A 265 20.92 -11.29 6.79
N LYS A 266 20.37 -12.27 7.53
CA LYS A 266 21.12 -13.35 8.17
C LYS A 266 20.79 -14.67 7.49
N TRP A 267 21.59 -15.02 6.48
CA TRP A 267 21.47 -16.28 5.74
C TRP A 267 21.28 -17.48 6.68
N LEU A 268 20.25 -18.29 6.40
CA LEU A 268 19.84 -19.49 7.14
C LEU A 268 19.21 -19.24 8.52
N SER A 269 19.17 -17.99 9.01
CA SER A 269 18.46 -17.60 10.24
C SER A 269 17.07 -17.06 9.92
N THR A 270 16.21 -17.91 9.35
CA THR A 270 14.96 -17.46 8.72
C THR A 270 13.73 -17.73 9.60
N LYS A 271 13.91 -17.78 10.92
CA LYS A 271 12.82 -18.03 11.87
C LYS A 271 12.60 -16.73 12.62
N SER A 272 11.46 -16.08 12.39
CA SER A 272 11.09 -14.87 13.15
C SER A 272 11.11 -15.14 14.66
N GLU A 273 11.42 -14.12 15.44
CA GLU A 273 11.53 -14.07 16.90
C GLU A 273 10.19 -14.32 17.58
N ASN A 274 9.13 -13.72 17.05
CA ASN A 274 7.78 -13.76 17.62
C ASN A 274 6.86 -14.68 16.79
N SER A 275 5.93 -15.34 17.47
CA SER A 275 4.75 -15.95 16.86
C SER A 275 3.57 -14.98 16.88
N ILE A 276 2.51 -15.31 16.15
CA ILE A 276 1.26 -14.54 16.21
C ILE A 276 0.78 -14.39 17.67
N ALA A 277 0.83 -15.48 18.45
CA ALA A 277 0.45 -15.48 19.86
C ALA A 277 1.33 -14.53 20.70
N ASP A 278 2.65 -14.57 20.49
CA ASP A 278 3.62 -13.76 21.24
C ASP A 278 3.37 -12.25 21.06
N VAL A 279 2.95 -11.84 19.85
CA VAL A 279 2.61 -10.45 19.53
C VAL A 279 1.24 -10.08 20.11
N VAL A 280 0.20 -10.87 19.81
CA VAL A 280 -1.19 -10.56 20.22
C VAL A 280 -1.32 -10.48 21.75
N GLU A 281 -0.57 -11.29 22.51
CA GLU A 281 -0.59 -11.24 23.98
C GLU A 281 -0.03 -9.93 24.56
N LYS A 282 0.85 -9.25 23.81
CA LYS A 282 1.52 -8.01 24.23
C LYS A 282 0.91 -6.75 23.65
N LEU A 283 0.04 -6.88 22.65
CA LEU A 283 -0.60 -5.78 21.96
C LEU A 283 -1.36 -4.88 22.94
N LYS A 284 -1.19 -3.56 22.84
CA LYS A 284 -1.93 -2.62 23.68
C LYS A 284 -3.41 -2.65 23.32
N GLU A 285 -4.27 -2.35 24.31
CA GLU A 285 -5.72 -2.28 24.10
C GLU A 285 -6.13 -1.19 23.09
N THR A 286 -5.30 -0.18 22.87
CA THR A 286 -5.54 0.89 21.89
C THR A 286 -5.10 0.51 20.48
N SER A 287 -4.16 -0.42 20.36
CA SER A 287 -3.55 -0.82 19.09
C SER A 287 -4.45 -1.76 18.28
N LEU A 288 -4.08 -1.96 17.03
CA LEU A 288 -4.79 -2.82 16.09
C LEU A 288 -3.80 -3.80 15.47
N ALA A 289 -4.24 -5.04 15.26
CA ALA A 289 -3.49 -6.05 14.52
C ALA A 289 -4.35 -6.59 13.37
N ILE A 290 -3.80 -6.62 12.17
CA ILE A 290 -4.46 -7.12 10.96
C ILE A 290 -3.60 -8.20 10.33
N ALA A 291 -4.16 -9.38 10.06
CA ALA A 291 -3.46 -10.38 9.26
C ALA A 291 -3.26 -9.80 7.85
N ALA A 292 -2.00 -9.55 7.49
CA ALA A 292 -1.63 -9.03 6.19
C ALA A 292 -1.77 -10.13 5.14
N HIS A 293 -2.46 -9.80 4.03
CA HIS A 293 -2.66 -10.64 2.84
C HIS A 293 -2.82 -12.15 3.15
N PRO A 294 -3.77 -12.54 4.03
CA PRO A 294 -3.91 -13.91 4.48
C PRO A 294 -4.39 -14.80 3.35
N PHE A 295 -3.99 -16.08 3.39
CA PHE A 295 -4.32 -17.09 2.39
C PHE A 295 -3.70 -16.91 0.99
N ASN A 296 -2.93 -15.85 0.77
CA ASN A 296 -2.24 -15.62 -0.50
C ASN A 296 -1.32 -16.79 -0.84
N LYS A 297 -1.27 -17.15 -2.12
CA LYS A 297 -0.35 -18.17 -2.62
C LYS A 297 1.09 -17.68 -2.50
N ILE A 298 1.97 -18.55 -2.02
CA ILE A 298 3.37 -18.19 -1.78
C ILE A 298 4.26 -18.78 -2.87
N PRO A 299 5.19 -17.99 -3.43
CA PRO A 299 6.24 -18.50 -4.30
C PRO A 299 7.03 -19.63 -3.64
N ARG A 300 7.26 -20.72 -4.38
CA ARG A 300 7.94 -21.92 -3.84
C ARG A 300 9.32 -21.61 -3.27
N LEU A 301 10.05 -20.66 -3.84
CA LEU A 301 11.38 -20.31 -3.33
C LEU A 301 11.31 -19.61 -1.99
N GLU A 302 10.42 -18.64 -1.78
CA GLU A 302 10.26 -17.98 -0.49
C GLU A 302 9.88 -18.97 0.61
N TYR A 303 9.03 -19.95 0.24
CA TYR A 303 8.73 -21.07 1.13
C TYR A 303 10.02 -21.83 1.53
N PHE A 304 10.92 -22.16 0.62
CA PHE A 304 12.11 -22.92 1.01
C PHE A 304 13.23 -22.07 1.62
N LEU A 305 13.43 -20.84 1.13
CA LEU A 305 14.58 -20.00 1.44
C LEU A 305 14.38 -19.15 2.69
N VAL A 306 13.18 -18.58 2.89
CA VAL A 306 12.90 -17.66 4.00
C VAL A 306 11.74 -18.14 4.87
N ARG A 307 11.42 -19.44 4.80
CA ARG A 307 10.35 -20.10 5.58
C ARG A 307 8.98 -19.44 5.48
N ARG A 308 8.69 -18.74 4.39
CA ARG A 308 7.40 -18.09 4.11
C ARG A 308 6.25 -19.10 4.20
N GLY A 309 5.16 -18.74 4.86
CA GLY A 309 4.00 -19.57 5.16
C GLY A 309 2.70 -18.81 4.92
N MET A 310 1.60 -19.56 4.83
CA MET A 310 0.26 -18.98 4.67
C MET A 310 -0.43 -18.93 6.02
N TRP A 311 -1.19 -17.88 6.26
CA TRP A 311 -2.21 -17.87 7.30
C TRP A 311 -3.21 -19.02 7.09
N SER A 312 -3.58 -19.68 8.18
CA SER A 312 -4.66 -20.67 8.21
C SER A 312 -5.85 -20.15 9.02
N ILE A 313 -7.02 -20.76 8.83
CA ILE A 313 -8.20 -20.47 9.67
C ILE A 313 -7.88 -20.77 11.13
N GLU A 314 -7.14 -21.83 11.40
CA GLU A 314 -6.71 -22.17 12.76
C GLU A 314 -5.80 -21.10 13.37
N ASP A 315 -4.93 -20.46 12.57
CA ASP A 315 -4.10 -19.34 13.04
C ASP A 315 -4.98 -18.15 13.45
N ILE A 316 -6.02 -17.86 12.68
CA ILE A 316 -6.95 -16.76 12.97
C ILE A 316 -7.71 -17.04 14.27
N LEU A 317 -8.33 -18.22 14.37
CA LEU A 317 -9.18 -18.58 15.51
C LEU A 317 -8.38 -18.73 16.81
N ASN A 318 -7.26 -19.46 16.78
CA ASN A 318 -6.48 -19.74 17.99
C ASN A 318 -5.83 -18.48 18.57
N ASN A 319 -5.51 -17.51 17.73
CA ASN A 319 -4.89 -16.25 18.15
C ASN A 319 -5.88 -15.08 18.25
N LYS A 320 -7.19 -15.34 18.07
CA LYS A 320 -8.26 -14.32 18.14
C LYS A 320 -8.00 -13.11 17.23
N ILE A 321 -7.45 -13.34 16.03
CA ILE A 321 -7.32 -12.29 15.03
C ILE A 321 -8.71 -11.94 14.53
N THR A 322 -9.06 -10.65 14.55
CA THR A 322 -10.39 -10.16 14.18
C THR A 322 -10.43 -9.46 12.83
N HIS A 323 -9.29 -9.20 12.19
CA HIS A 323 -9.19 -8.39 10.99
C HIS A 323 -8.27 -9.03 9.94
N LEU A 324 -8.75 -9.09 8.69
CA LEU A 324 -8.06 -9.72 7.57
C LEU A 324 -7.93 -8.74 6.39
N GLN A 325 -6.71 -8.46 5.93
CA GLN A 325 -6.50 -7.70 4.71
C GLN A 325 -6.65 -8.60 3.48
N ILE A 326 -7.88 -8.85 3.04
CA ILE A 326 -8.14 -9.75 1.91
C ILE A 326 -8.05 -9.04 0.55
N LEU A 327 -8.15 -7.71 0.51
CA LEU A 327 -8.00 -6.92 -0.71
C LEU A 327 -6.66 -6.18 -0.68
N ASN A 328 -5.69 -6.73 -1.41
CA ASN A 328 -4.34 -6.16 -1.52
C ASN A 328 -4.06 -5.73 -2.97
N GLY A 329 -4.27 -4.46 -3.29
CA GLY A 329 -3.96 -3.86 -4.59
C GLY A 329 -4.89 -4.23 -5.77
N GLU A 330 -5.46 -5.44 -5.83
CA GLU A 330 -6.31 -5.90 -6.94
C GLU A 330 -7.32 -7.00 -6.58
N TYR A 331 -8.38 -7.14 -7.39
CA TYR A 331 -9.35 -8.26 -7.31
C TYR A 331 -8.84 -9.47 -8.10
N ASP A 332 -7.83 -10.15 -7.55
CA ASP A 332 -7.22 -11.34 -8.14
C ASP A 332 -7.72 -12.65 -7.50
N GLU A 333 -7.09 -13.77 -7.87
CA GLU A 333 -7.38 -15.08 -7.27
C GLU A 333 -7.18 -15.11 -5.74
N ASN A 334 -6.24 -14.30 -5.22
CA ASN A 334 -5.97 -14.24 -3.79
C ASN A 334 -7.11 -13.53 -3.06
N PHE A 335 -7.61 -12.40 -3.59
CA PHE A 335 -8.80 -11.74 -3.06
C PHE A 335 -10.00 -12.69 -2.96
N PHE A 336 -10.31 -13.42 -4.04
CA PHE A 336 -11.44 -14.35 -4.02
C PHE A 336 -11.22 -15.54 -3.07
N THR A 337 -9.97 -15.97 -2.89
CA THR A 337 -9.62 -16.98 -1.88
C THR A 337 -9.83 -16.44 -0.46
N GLY A 338 -9.41 -15.20 -0.19
CA GLY A 338 -9.65 -14.52 1.07
C GLY A 338 -11.13 -14.34 1.36
N LEU A 339 -11.90 -13.87 0.38
CA LEU A 339 -13.36 -13.71 0.46
C LEU A 339 -14.06 -15.03 0.83
N GLN A 340 -13.70 -16.13 0.18
CA GLN A 340 -14.27 -17.46 0.49
C GLN A 340 -13.97 -17.91 1.92
N ASN A 341 -12.76 -17.65 2.44
CA ASN A 341 -12.42 -18.01 3.82
C ASN A 341 -13.09 -17.09 4.84
N TRP A 342 -13.23 -15.80 4.53
CA TRP A 342 -13.99 -14.86 5.34
C TRP A 342 -15.46 -15.26 5.45
N ILE A 343 -16.11 -15.60 4.35
CA ILE A 343 -17.50 -16.11 4.35
C ILE A 343 -17.63 -17.35 5.24
N LYS A 344 -16.68 -18.30 5.17
CA LYS A 344 -16.67 -19.48 6.05
C LYS A 344 -16.57 -19.12 7.53
N LEU A 345 -15.71 -18.16 7.87
CA LEU A 345 -15.58 -17.67 9.25
C LEU A 345 -16.90 -17.05 9.74
N LEU A 346 -17.51 -16.17 8.93
CA LEU A 346 -18.81 -15.55 9.26
C LEU A 346 -19.92 -16.59 9.44
N LEU A 347 -20.02 -17.57 8.54
CA LEU A 347 -21.02 -18.65 8.62
C LEU A 347 -20.81 -19.55 9.85
N ASN A 348 -19.57 -19.66 10.35
CA ASN A 348 -19.27 -20.35 11.60
C ASN A 348 -19.60 -19.52 12.86
N GLY A 349 -20.07 -18.28 12.70
CA GLY A 349 -20.44 -17.38 13.79
C GLY A 349 -19.29 -16.52 14.30
N GLU A 350 -18.17 -16.49 13.58
CA GLU A 350 -17.02 -15.67 13.95
C GLU A 350 -17.23 -14.23 13.50
N ARG A 351 -16.93 -13.26 14.39
CA ARG A 351 -17.01 -11.83 14.08
C ARG A 351 -15.66 -11.34 13.56
N ILE A 352 -15.43 -11.57 12.27
CA ILE A 352 -14.20 -11.21 11.56
C ILE A 352 -14.48 -10.11 10.54
N PHE A 353 -13.65 -9.08 10.52
CA PHE A 353 -13.74 -7.96 9.59
C PHE A 353 -12.66 -8.05 8.52
N ILE A 354 -12.91 -7.35 7.42
CA ILE A 354 -12.00 -7.30 6.28
C ILE A 354 -11.52 -5.87 6.04
N THR A 355 -10.26 -5.74 5.66
CA THR A 355 -9.64 -4.47 5.27
C THR A 355 -9.04 -4.56 3.88
N ALA A 356 -8.76 -3.39 3.33
CA ALA A 356 -8.02 -3.21 2.10
C ALA A 356 -6.78 -2.35 2.35
N GLY A 357 -5.75 -2.67 1.58
CA GLY A 357 -4.53 -1.88 1.45
C GLY A 357 -3.89 -2.19 0.10
N ASN A 358 -2.75 -1.57 -0.19
CA ASN A 358 -2.10 -1.77 -1.48
C ASN A 358 -0.73 -2.42 -1.40
N ASP A 359 -0.09 -2.45 -0.22
CA ASP A 359 1.24 -3.04 -0.04
C ASP A 359 2.19 -2.44 -1.08
N ALA A 360 2.13 -1.10 -1.15
CA ALA A 360 2.77 -0.30 -2.16
C ALA A 360 4.07 0.28 -1.62
N HIS A 361 5.15 0.13 -2.37
CA HIS A 361 6.50 0.59 -2.01
C HIS A 361 6.82 1.91 -2.72
N GLY A 362 5.92 2.89 -2.58
CA GLY A 362 6.06 4.17 -3.30
C GLY A 362 5.59 4.18 -4.75
N ASN A 363 4.78 3.20 -5.15
CA ASN A 363 4.18 3.12 -6.49
C ASN A 363 2.91 3.97 -6.56
N PHE A 364 2.98 5.19 -7.11
CA PHE A 364 1.82 6.10 -7.15
C PHE A 364 1.00 5.99 -8.44
N ASN A 365 1.66 5.86 -9.60
CA ASN A 365 1.02 5.62 -10.89
C ASN A 365 1.38 4.24 -11.45
N VAL A 366 2.67 3.90 -11.34
CA VAL A 366 3.27 2.70 -11.92
C VAL A 366 4.20 2.05 -10.93
N PHE A 367 4.10 0.73 -10.82
CA PHE A 367 5.03 -0.10 -10.06
C PHE A 367 6.14 -0.56 -10.98
N ARG A 368 7.37 -0.11 -10.70
CA ARG A 368 8.59 -0.63 -11.34
C ARG A 368 9.11 -1.77 -10.46
N GLN A 369 9.29 -2.95 -11.04
CA GLN A 369 9.63 -4.15 -10.27
C GLN A 369 10.65 -5.02 -10.99
N VAL A 370 11.30 -5.90 -10.23
CA VAL A 370 12.17 -6.94 -10.74
C VAL A 370 11.31 -8.11 -11.24
N LYS A 371 11.23 -8.27 -12.57
CA LYS A 371 10.59 -9.46 -13.17
C LYS A 371 11.44 -10.71 -12.99
N MET A 372 12.75 -10.57 -13.17
CA MET A 372 13.72 -11.64 -12.95
C MET A 372 14.98 -11.06 -12.30
N PRO A 373 15.31 -11.47 -11.06
CA PRO A 373 16.45 -10.92 -10.33
C PRO A 373 17.72 -10.90 -11.15
N MET A 374 18.37 -9.74 -11.22
CA MET A 374 19.62 -9.50 -11.96
C MET A 374 19.51 -9.56 -13.50
N PHE A 375 18.32 -9.77 -14.08
CA PHE A 375 18.20 -9.96 -15.53
C PHE A 375 17.16 -9.06 -16.20
N GLU A 376 16.01 -8.83 -15.58
CA GLU A 376 14.88 -8.17 -16.24
C GLU A 376 14.05 -7.39 -15.23
N LEU A 377 13.73 -6.15 -15.59
CA LEU A 377 12.77 -5.31 -14.89
C LEU A 377 11.44 -5.31 -15.68
N THR A 378 10.35 -4.96 -15.01
CA THR A 378 9.05 -4.70 -15.66
C THR A 378 8.34 -3.54 -14.97
N SER A 379 7.39 -2.92 -15.68
CA SER A 379 6.49 -1.91 -15.13
C SER A 379 5.05 -2.45 -15.15
N GLU A 380 4.32 -2.31 -14.05
CA GLU A 380 2.94 -2.77 -13.90
C GLU A 380 2.08 -1.75 -13.16
N ILE A 381 0.76 -1.88 -13.23
CA ILE A 381 -0.23 -1.03 -12.54
C ILE A 381 -0.89 -1.75 -11.35
N LYS A 382 -0.14 -2.65 -10.72
CA LYS A 382 -0.51 -3.40 -9.52
C LYS A 382 0.09 -2.76 -8.27
N GLN A 383 -0.51 -3.01 -7.12
CA GLN A 383 -0.02 -2.48 -5.82
C GLN A 383 0.27 -0.98 -5.88
N ILE A 384 -0.68 -0.24 -6.49
CA ILE A 384 -0.62 1.21 -6.61
C ILE A 384 -1.25 1.80 -5.36
N PHE A 385 -0.55 2.74 -4.72
CA PHE A 385 -0.99 3.40 -3.50
C PHE A 385 -2.41 3.99 -3.64
N GLY A 386 -3.27 3.71 -2.66
CA GLY A 386 -4.64 4.22 -2.62
C GLY A 386 -5.59 3.68 -3.70
N LYS A 387 -5.23 2.61 -4.42
CA LYS A 387 -6.11 1.98 -5.42
C LYS A 387 -7.23 1.18 -4.77
N CYS A 388 -6.87 0.29 -3.84
CA CYS A 388 -7.79 -0.38 -2.93
C CYS A 388 -7.81 0.34 -1.58
N ARG A 389 -8.99 0.55 -1.02
CA ARG A 389 -9.23 1.51 0.07
C ARG A 389 -10.10 0.88 1.14
N THR A 390 -9.77 1.15 2.39
CA THR A 390 -10.66 0.92 3.54
C THR A 390 -11.39 2.23 3.82
N VAL A 391 -12.72 2.19 3.84
CA VAL A 391 -13.57 3.34 4.17
C VAL A 391 -14.13 3.12 5.56
N VAL A 392 -13.83 4.04 6.49
CA VAL A 392 -14.30 4.00 7.88
C VAL A 392 -15.44 5.00 8.08
N PHE A 393 -16.36 4.67 8.99
CA PHE A 393 -17.42 5.57 9.41
C PHE A 393 -16.96 6.33 10.65
N SER A 394 -16.60 7.58 10.45
CA SER A 394 -16.06 8.47 11.47
C SER A 394 -16.28 9.92 11.05
N ASP A 395 -16.72 10.71 12.02
CA ASP A 395 -16.87 12.16 11.98
C ASP A 395 -15.53 12.90 12.14
N SER A 396 -14.45 12.16 12.38
CA SER A 396 -13.09 12.70 12.55
C SER A 396 -12.03 11.80 11.91
N ASN A 397 -11.04 12.43 11.25
CA ASN A 397 -9.84 11.76 10.74
C ASN A 397 -8.70 11.68 11.78
N GLU A 398 -8.97 11.94 13.05
CA GLU A 398 -7.98 11.68 14.09
C GLU A 398 -7.64 10.18 14.16
N LYS A 399 -6.38 9.87 14.43
CA LYS A 399 -5.83 8.51 14.41
C LYS A 399 -6.64 7.56 15.29
N GLU A 400 -6.97 7.99 16.51
CA GLU A 400 -7.71 7.20 17.49
C GLU A 400 -9.12 6.88 17.00
N ASN A 401 -9.77 7.82 16.32
CA ASN A 401 -11.10 7.62 15.74
C ASN A 401 -11.06 6.62 14.58
N ILE A 402 -10.08 6.75 13.69
CA ILE A 402 -9.88 5.82 12.57
C ILE A 402 -9.63 4.40 13.11
N ILE A 403 -8.68 4.24 14.03
CA ILE A 403 -8.37 2.93 14.63
C ILE A 403 -9.60 2.36 15.35
N SER A 404 -10.35 3.18 16.10
CA SER A 404 -11.58 2.76 16.78
C SER A 404 -12.66 2.28 15.80
N ALA A 405 -12.86 2.99 14.69
CA ALA A 405 -13.81 2.61 13.64
C ALA A 405 -13.44 1.27 13.00
N VAL A 406 -12.16 1.08 12.64
CA VAL A 406 -11.65 -0.19 12.11
C VAL A 406 -11.86 -1.32 13.12
N LYS A 407 -11.47 -1.13 14.39
CA LYS A 407 -11.64 -2.13 15.46
C LYS A 407 -13.09 -2.53 15.69
N SER A 408 -14.01 -1.57 15.56
CA SER A 408 -15.45 -1.80 15.75
C SER A 408 -16.11 -2.49 14.56
N GLY A 409 -15.45 -2.47 13.39
CA GLY A 409 -15.97 -2.99 12.14
C GLY A 409 -16.85 -2.01 11.37
N ASN A 410 -16.84 -0.72 11.75
CA ASN A 410 -17.62 0.35 11.12
C ASN A 410 -16.92 0.80 9.84
N MET A 411 -16.84 -0.11 8.86
CA MET A 411 -16.07 0.09 7.65
C MET A 411 -16.51 -0.82 6.51
N TYR A 412 -16.07 -0.49 5.30
CA TYR A 412 -16.09 -1.38 4.15
C TYR A 412 -14.82 -1.22 3.32
N ILE A 413 -14.63 -2.12 2.36
CA ILE A 413 -13.50 -2.10 1.43
C ILE A 413 -13.98 -1.81 0.00
N THR A 414 -13.20 -1.06 -0.77
CA THR A 414 -13.53 -0.71 -2.15
C THR A 414 -12.30 -0.29 -2.96
N ASN A 415 -12.34 -0.40 -4.28
CA ASN A 415 -11.47 0.33 -5.20
C ASN A 415 -12.24 1.41 -6.00
N GLY A 416 -13.45 1.77 -5.53
CA GLY A 416 -14.50 2.49 -6.25
C GLY A 416 -15.44 1.50 -6.97
N PRO A 417 -16.78 1.71 -7.00
CA PRO A 417 -17.59 2.81 -6.43
C PRO A 417 -17.71 2.78 -4.90
N HIS A 418 -18.28 3.84 -4.31
CA HIS A 418 -18.58 3.93 -2.88
C HIS A 418 -19.99 3.42 -2.57
N LEU A 419 -20.18 2.88 -1.36
CA LEU A 419 -21.47 2.36 -0.91
C LEU A 419 -21.81 2.83 0.49
N LEU A 420 -23.10 2.94 0.76
CA LEU A 420 -23.69 3.10 2.08
C LEU A 420 -24.79 2.06 2.20
N LEU A 421 -24.63 1.12 3.13
CA LEU A 421 -25.63 0.11 3.46
C LEU A 421 -26.06 0.30 4.91
N SER A 422 -27.36 0.46 5.12
CA SER A 422 -27.95 0.52 6.46
C SER A 422 -29.19 -0.35 6.55
N VAL A 423 -29.51 -0.77 7.77
CA VAL A 423 -30.76 -1.47 8.09
C VAL A 423 -31.57 -0.58 9.03
N ARG A 424 -32.81 -0.28 8.66
CA ARG A 424 -33.79 0.39 9.50
C ARG A 424 -34.72 -0.64 10.15
N ASP A 425 -34.98 -0.44 11.44
CA ASP A 425 -35.93 -1.25 12.20
C ASP A 425 -36.72 -0.34 13.14
N GLY A 426 -37.96 -0.03 12.76
CA GLY A 426 -38.77 1.00 13.44
C GLY A 426 -38.10 2.37 13.37
N SER A 427 -37.72 2.94 14.52
CA SER A 427 -37.00 4.22 14.62
C SER A 427 -35.48 4.08 14.66
N SER A 428 -34.96 2.85 14.70
CA SER A 428 -33.53 2.57 14.78
C SER A 428 -32.92 2.41 13.39
N GLN A 429 -31.68 2.86 13.23
CA GLN A 429 -30.86 2.63 12.03
C GLN A 429 -29.54 1.98 12.45
N TYR A 430 -29.09 0.99 11.69
CA TYR A 430 -27.88 0.23 11.93
C TYR A 430 -27.00 0.23 10.68
N ASP A 431 -25.76 0.66 10.82
CA ASP A 431 -24.80 0.71 9.72
C ASP A 431 -23.95 -0.57 9.63
N ILE A 432 -23.12 -0.68 8.59
CA ILE A 432 -22.19 -1.80 8.40
C ILE A 432 -21.33 -2.00 9.66
N GLY A 433 -21.17 -3.25 10.09
CA GLY A 433 -20.42 -3.63 11.29
C GLY A 433 -21.29 -3.81 12.54
N SER A 434 -22.53 -3.31 12.53
CA SER A 434 -23.47 -3.40 13.64
C SER A 434 -23.91 -4.83 13.95
N CYS A 435 -24.20 -5.08 15.22
CA CYS A 435 -24.90 -6.27 15.70
C CYS A 435 -26.13 -5.84 16.48
N PHE A 436 -27.31 -6.26 16.05
CA PHE A 436 -28.58 -5.83 16.63
C PHE A 436 -29.61 -6.97 16.67
N ARG A 437 -30.66 -6.76 17.44
CA ARG A 437 -31.84 -7.64 17.46
C ARG A 437 -32.95 -6.95 16.68
N ILE A 438 -33.62 -7.71 15.83
CA ILE A 438 -34.79 -7.23 15.11
C ILE A 438 -35.97 -7.17 16.10
N GLU A 439 -36.57 -5.99 16.21
CA GLU A 439 -37.71 -5.69 17.08
C GLU A 439 -39.01 -5.55 16.29
N SER A 440 -38.99 -5.04 15.05
CA SER A 440 -40.19 -4.97 14.20
C SER A 440 -40.39 -6.22 13.35
N GLU A 441 -41.60 -6.39 12.83
CA GLU A 441 -41.91 -7.49 11.92
C GLU A 441 -41.25 -7.34 10.54
N ASN A 442 -40.88 -6.12 10.13
CA ASN A 442 -40.41 -5.80 8.79
C ASN A 442 -39.23 -4.81 8.82
N PRO A 443 -37.99 -5.27 9.12
CA PRO A 443 -36.81 -4.45 8.95
C PRO A 443 -36.56 -4.18 7.46
N GLU A 444 -36.09 -2.96 7.14
CA GLU A 444 -35.82 -2.51 5.78
C GLU A 444 -34.31 -2.29 5.60
N ALA A 445 -33.75 -2.72 4.47
CA ALA A 445 -32.35 -2.45 4.12
C ALA A 445 -32.29 -1.39 3.02
N GLU A 446 -31.50 -0.35 3.25
CA GLU A 446 -31.26 0.72 2.29
C GLU A 446 -29.82 0.65 1.78
N LEU A 447 -29.66 0.67 0.46
CA LEU A 447 -28.34 0.69 -0.19
C LEU A 447 -28.25 1.88 -1.14
N PHE A 448 -27.27 2.73 -0.89
CA PHE A 448 -26.87 3.81 -1.78
C PHE A 448 -25.50 3.48 -2.36
N ILE A 449 -25.33 3.73 -3.66
CA ILE A 449 -24.05 3.52 -4.35
C ILE A 449 -23.73 4.80 -5.08
N ASN A 450 -22.53 5.33 -4.84
CA ASN A 450 -22.00 6.46 -5.56
C ASN A 450 -20.88 6.02 -6.50
N SER A 451 -21.11 6.18 -7.81
CA SER A 451 -20.13 5.91 -8.85
C SER A 451 -19.68 7.20 -9.52
N SER A 452 -18.44 7.20 -9.96
CA SER A 452 -17.81 8.29 -10.71
C SER A 452 -17.53 7.85 -12.14
N ASN A 453 -17.23 8.81 -13.02
CA ASN A 453 -16.76 8.51 -14.38
C ASN A 453 -15.51 7.60 -14.37
N TYR A 454 -14.67 7.69 -13.33
CA TYR A 454 -13.51 6.81 -13.16
C TYR A 454 -13.89 5.39 -12.73
N SER A 455 -14.74 5.24 -11.70
CA SER A 455 -15.17 3.91 -11.22
C SER A 455 -16.17 3.23 -12.18
N GLY A 456 -16.72 3.98 -13.13
CA GLY A 456 -17.56 3.49 -14.21
C GLY A 456 -19.02 3.31 -13.80
N THR A 457 -19.80 2.67 -14.68
CA THR A 457 -21.24 2.47 -14.46
C THR A 457 -21.53 1.20 -13.66
N ILE A 458 -22.49 1.30 -12.75
CA ILE A 458 -22.98 0.15 -11.98
C ILE A 458 -23.71 -0.81 -12.90
N LYS A 459 -23.18 -2.02 -13.06
CA LYS A 459 -23.78 -3.08 -13.91
C LYS A 459 -24.68 -4.02 -13.12
N ALA A 460 -24.31 -4.32 -11.89
CA ALA A 460 -25.01 -5.24 -11.02
C ALA A 460 -24.70 -4.91 -9.57
N VAL A 461 -25.64 -5.26 -8.70
CA VAL A 461 -25.45 -5.28 -7.26
C VAL A 461 -25.99 -6.61 -6.77
N THR A 462 -25.31 -7.21 -5.79
CA THR A 462 -25.73 -8.50 -5.25
C THR A 462 -25.65 -8.44 -3.74
N LEU A 463 -26.77 -8.71 -3.09
CA LEU A 463 -26.86 -8.75 -1.64
C LEU A 463 -26.93 -10.21 -1.18
N PHE A 464 -26.02 -10.57 -0.27
CA PHE A 464 -25.93 -11.91 0.29
C PHE A 464 -26.45 -11.94 1.74
N ARG A 465 -27.13 -13.04 2.09
CA ARG A 465 -27.52 -13.37 3.46
C ARG A 465 -26.96 -14.73 3.84
N GLY A 466 -26.31 -14.78 5.00
CA GLY A 466 -25.85 -16.02 5.64
C GLY A 466 -26.67 -16.37 6.89
N PHE A 467 -26.69 -17.65 7.25
CA PHE A 467 -27.22 -18.12 8.53
C PHE A 467 -26.07 -18.70 9.37
N ILE A 468 -25.87 -18.16 10.58
CA ILE A 468 -24.83 -18.63 11.49
C ILE A 468 -25.06 -20.10 11.86
N GLY A 469 -24.00 -20.90 11.83
CA GLY A 469 -24.00 -22.34 12.10
C GLY A 469 -24.33 -23.19 10.87
N ALA A 470 -24.69 -22.58 9.74
CA ALA A 470 -24.88 -23.30 8.50
C ALA A 470 -23.59 -23.30 7.68
N SER A 471 -22.98 -24.46 7.48
CA SER A 471 -21.65 -24.60 6.85
C SER A 471 -21.56 -24.07 5.40
N SER A 472 -22.70 -23.78 4.75
CA SER A 472 -22.75 -23.31 3.36
C SER A 472 -24.05 -22.58 2.96
N ASP A 473 -24.92 -22.15 3.89
CA ASP A 473 -26.19 -21.46 3.55
C ASP A 473 -25.96 -19.95 3.36
N GLU A 474 -25.16 -19.59 2.36
CA GLU A 474 -25.19 -18.25 1.77
C GLU A 474 -26.24 -18.22 0.65
N LYS A 475 -27.11 -17.21 0.66
CA LYS A 475 -28.15 -17.02 -0.36
C LYS A 475 -28.13 -15.60 -0.87
N ILE A 476 -28.21 -15.45 -2.19
CA ILE A 476 -28.48 -14.17 -2.83
C ILE A 476 -29.93 -13.78 -2.53
N ILE A 477 -30.14 -12.56 -2.02
CA ILE A 477 -31.45 -12.04 -1.66
C ILE A 477 -31.89 -10.84 -2.51
N TRP A 478 -30.97 -10.22 -3.26
CA TRP A 478 -31.26 -9.16 -4.23
C TRP A 478 -30.17 -9.09 -5.28
#